data_AF-A0A1X7SI88-F1
#
_entry.id   AF-A0A1X7SI88-F1
#
_cell.length_a   1.000
_cell.length_b   1.000
_cell.length_c   1.000
_cell.angle_alpha   90.00
_cell.angle_beta   90.00
_cell.angle_gamma   90.00
#
_symmetry.space_group_name_H-M   'P 1'
#
loop_
_entity.id
_entity.type
_entity.pdbx_description
1 polymer ?
#
loop_
_entity_poly.entity_id
_entity_poly.type
_entity_poly.pdbx_seq_one_letter_code
_entity_poly.pdbx_strand_id
1 'polypeptide(L)'
;MILNMRDEDIMQQAKDLNWEKVRAFMASEGQVAGLTHAVFIKISANLMDKLGVAPGGEFRMGFQEGTKVGSTILLGDRSIRMTFKRALRALPIWQQLRLFYMLFTSVAFDLDISPEDIEKMKNSDMVEMLTGELAAELPALSHVFVNERDLVLANSLMAAANCLVEPYAPPVTIVGIVGIGHVNGVKEHWMKDEARDISKLLTLSPPHWSSRIFWTY
;
A
#
# COMPACT_ATOMS: atom_id res chain seq x y z
N MET A 1 -13.05 5.28 10.02
CA MET A 1 -12.45 4.54 8.88
C MET A 1 -11.98 5.56 7.87
N ILE A 2 -10.79 5.39 7.27
CA ILE A 2 -10.21 6.39 6.32
C ILE A 2 -11.13 6.72 5.15
N LEU A 3 -12.01 5.78 4.76
CA LEU A 3 -13.00 5.98 3.69
C LEU A 3 -14.11 7.01 4.02
N ASN A 4 -14.32 7.31 5.30
CA ASN A 4 -15.30 8.31 5.76
C ASN A 4 -14.66 9.66 6.14
N MET A 5 -13.35 9.80 6.00
CA MET A 5 -12.63 11.01 6.37
C MET A 5 -12.63 12.01 5.22
N ARG A 6 -12.63 13.30 5.55
CA ARG A 6 -12.43 14.36 4.56
C ARG A 6 -10.94 14.45 4.21
N ASP A 7 -10.65 14.95 3.03
CA ASP A 7 -9.28 15.10 2.52
C ASP A 7 -8.41 15.92 3.47
N GLU A 8 -8.97 17.00 4.03
CA GLU A 8 -8.35 17.85 5.06
C GLU A 8 -7.90 17.04 6.30
N ASP A 9 -8.76 16.14 6.78
CA ASP A 9 -8.51 15.34 7.98
C ASP A 9 -7.40 14.30 7.73
N ILE A 10 -7.31 13.78 6.50
CA ILE A 10 -6.26 12.84 6.07
C ILE A 10 -4.91 13.56 5.97
N MET A 11 -4.89 14.72 5.32
CA MET A 11 -3.68 15.54 5.20
C MET A 11 -3.15 15.96 6.58
N GLN A 12 -4.05 16.29 7.51
CA GLN A 12 -3.67 16.64 8.88
C GLN A 12 -3.13 15.43 9.67
N GLN A 13 -3.75 14.26 9.54
CA GLN A 13 -3.23 13.04 10.19
C GLN A 13 -1.87 12.60 9.67
N ALA A 14 -1.61 12.75 8.37
CA ALA A 14 -0.32 12.44 7.77
C ALA A 14 0.81 13.33 8.32
N LYS A 15 0.49 14.57 8.70
CA LYS A 15 1.43 15.52 9.33
C LYS A 15 1.69 15.26 10.80
N ASP A 16 0.77 14.59 11.51
CA ASP A 16 0.84 14.32 12.95
C ASP A 16 1.81 13.17 13.30
N LEU A 17 2.92 13.02 12.58
CA LEU A 17 3.95 12.06 12.96
C LEU A 17 4.69 12.60 14.20
N ASN A 18 4.47 11.95 15.34
CA ASN A 18 5.09 12.30 16.61
C ASN A 18 6.01 11.17 17.11
N TRP A 19 6.78 11.45 18.15
CA TRP A 19 7.75 10.52 18.71
C TRP A 19 7.13 9.23 19.27
N GLU A 20 5.90 9.28 19.77
CA GLU A 20 5.19 8.10 20.26
C GLU A 20 4.85 7.14 19.12
N LYS A 21 4.38 7.65 17.98
CA LYS A 21 4.12 6.86 16.77
C LYS A 21 5.41 6.25 16.22
N VAL A 22 6.50 7.01 16.18
CA VAL A 22 7.82 6.50 15.78
C VAL A 22 8.26 5.35 16.68
N ARG A 23 8.15 5.50 18.01
CA ARG A 23 8.43 4.43 18.96
C ARG A 23 7.53 3.21 18.77
N ALA A 24 6.25 3.41 18.48
CA ALA A 24 5.31 2.31 18.21
C ALA A 24 5.69 1.53 16.93
N PHE A 25 6.14 2.22 15.87
CA PHE A 25 6.67 1.54 14.69
C PHE A 25 7.93 0.75 15.03
N MET A 26 8.91 1.35 15.70
CA MET A 26 10.13 0.64 16.10
C MET A 26 9.86 -0.57 17.00
N ALA A 27 8.90 -0.47 17.93
CA ALA A 27 8.53 -1.57 18.81
C ALA A 27 7.85 -2.73 18.07
N SER A 28 7.04 -2.42 17.05
CA SER A 28 6.24 -3.42 16.32
C SER A 28 6.87 -3.94 15.02
N GLU A 29 7.94 -3.30 14.56
CA GLU A 29 8.58 -3.57 13.27
C GLU A 29 10.10 -3.72 13.40
N GLY A 30 10.68 -3.47 14.57
CA GLY A 30 12.12 -3.39 14.73
C GLY A 30 12.65 -1.98 14.46
N GLN A 31 13.85 -1.70 14.94
CA GLN A 31 14.40 -0.33 14.98
C GLN A 31 14.56 0.28 13.57
N VAL A 32 15.31 -0.37 12.68
CA VAL A 32 15.60 0.14 11.33
C VAL A 32 14.33 0.23 10.49
N ALA A 33 13.52 -0.83 10.49
CA ALA A 33 12.27 -0.87 9.74
C ALA A 33 11.25 0.16 10.23
N GLY A 34 11.09 0.31 11.55
CA GLY A 34 10.19 1.30 12.14
C GLY A 34 10.62 2.74 11.86
N LEU A 35 11.93 3.04 11.86
CA LEU A 35 12.46 4.34 11.43
C LEU A 35 12.21 4.57 9.94
N THR A 36 12.43 3.56 9.10
CA THR A 36 12.17 3.62 7.66
C THR A 36 10.69 3.93 7.39
N HIS A 37 9.78 3.28 8.11
CA HIS A 37 8.34 3.53 8.02
C HIS A 37 7.98 4.95 8.47
N ALA A 38 8.61 5.48 9.52
CA ALA A 38 8.39 6.86 9.94
C ALA A 38 8.83 7.87 8.87
N VAL A 39 10.01 7.70 8.28
CA VAL A 39 10.49 8.55 7.17
C VAL A 39 9.55 8.43 5.97
N PHE A 40 9.08 7.21 5.68
CA PHE A 40 8.12 6.97 4.61
C PHE A 40 6.82 7.76 4.77
N ILE A 41 6.23 7.76 5.98
CA ILE A 41 5.03 8.55 6.29
C ILE A 41 5.30 10.04 6.08
N LYS A 42 6.49 10.52 6.47
CA LYS A 42 6.87 11.92 6.29
C LYS A 42 6.97 12.32 4.81
N ILE A 43 7.57 11.47 3.97
CA ILE A 43 7.63 11.66 2.51
C ILE A 43 6.22 11.70 1.93
N SER A 44 5.39 10.73 2.31
CA SER A 44 4.00 10.62 1.84
C SER A 44 3.22 11.90 2.16
N ALA A 45 3.35 12.42 3.39
CA ALA A 45 2.69 13.66 3.79
C ALA A 45 3.18 14.87 2.98
N ASN A 46 4.49 14.99 2.74
CA ASN A 46 5.05 16.08 1.91
C ASN A 46 4.55 16.01 0.47
N LEU A 47 4.46 14.81 -0.09
CA LEU A 47 3.96 14.61 -1.45
C LEU A 47 2.47 14.96 -1.55
N MET A 48 1.65 14.55 -0.59
CA MET A 48 0.23 14.92 -0.54
C MET A 48 0.07 16.45 -0.52
N ASP A 49 0.89 17.15 0.26
CA ASP A 49 0.90 18.62 0.30
C ASP A 49 1.27 19.24 -1.06
N LYS A 50 2.31 18.74 -1.72
CA LYS A 50 2.77 19.24 -3.03
C LYS A 50 1.76 18.93 -4.15
N LEU A 51 1.08 17.78 -4.10
CA LEU A 51 0.07 17.38 -5.09
C LEU A 51 -1.29 18.07 -4.87
N GLY A 52 -1.58 18.51 -3.64
CA GLY A 52 -2.85 19.15 -3.28
C GLY A 52 -4.06 18.22 -3.35
N VAL A 53 -3.85 16.91 -3.50
CA VAL A 53 -4.89 15.88 -3.57
C VAL A 53 -4.59 14.77 -2.59
N ALA A 54 -5.59 14.37 -1.79
CA ALA A 54 -5.46 13.25 -0.88
C ALA A 54 -5.69 11.93 -1.64
N PRO A 55 -4.75 10.97 -1.61
CA PRO A 55 -4.87 9.72 -2.33
C PRO A 55 -6.08 8.90 -1.87
N GLY A 56 -6.59 8.05 -2.77
CA GLY A 56 -7.74 7.18 -2.49
C GLY A 56 -9.09 7.90 -2.52
N GLY A 57 -9.18 9.05 -3.18
CA GLY A 57 -10.44 9.77 -3.40
C GLY A 57 -11.44 8.93 -4.19
N GLU A 58 -10.95 8.17 -5.16
CA GLU A 58 -11.71 7.17 -5.93
C GLU A 58 -12.36 6.12 -5.03
N PHE A 59 -11.66 5.65 -3.99
CA PHE A 59 -12.20 4.67 -3.05
C PHE A 59 -13.21 5.30 -2.08
N ARG A 60 -12.98 6.56 -1.65
CA ARG A 60 -13.93 7.31 -0.82
C ARG A 60 -15.23 7.55 -1.57
N MET A 61 -15.15 8.04 -2.80
CA MET A 61 -16.31 8.25 -3.67
C MET A 61 -17.03 6.93 -3.94
N GLY A 62 -16.29 5.87 -4.26
CA GLY A 62 -16.83 4.52 -4.42
C GLY A 62 -17.59 4.02 -3.20
N PHE A 63 -17.02 4.19 -2.01
CA PHE A 63 -17.65 3.81 -0.74
C PHE A 63 -18.94 4.61 -0.49
N GLN A 64 -18.91 5.92 -0.73
CA GLN A 64 -20.07 6.80 -0.54
C GLN A 64 -21.20 6.45 -1.51
N GLU A 65 -20.93 6.34 -2.81
CA GLU A 65 -21.93 5.99 -3.82
C GLU A 65 -22.46 4.57 -3.63
N GLY A 66 -21.57 3.61 -3.32
CA GLY A 66 -21.95 2.24 -3.01
C GLY A 66 -22.87 2.14 -1.78
N THR A 67 -22.62 2.96 -0.75
CA THR A 67 -23.47 3.03 0.44
C THR A 67 -24.85 3.64 0.10
N LYS A 68 -24.89 4.69 -0.74
CA LYS A 68 -26.15 5.34 -1.14
C LYS A 68 -27.09 4.40 -1.89
N VAL A 69 -26.54 3.51 -2.74
CA VAL A 69 -27.34 2.53 -3.48
C VAL A 69 -27.66 1.27 -2.67
N GLY A 70 -27.23 1.19 -1.41
CA GLY A 70 -27.46 0.03 -0.54
C GLY A 70 -26.67 -1.21 -0.94
N SER A 71 -25.56 -1.06 -1.65
CA SER A 71 -24.71 -2.19 -2.04
C SER A 71 -23.93 -2.77 -0.85
N THR A 72 -23.60 -4.05 -0.92
CA THR A 72 -22.66 -4.67 0.02
C THR A 72 -21.25 -4.22 -0.31
N ILE A 73 -20.59 -3.56 0.64
CA ILE A 73 -19.21 -3.07 0.46
C ILE A 73 -18.22 -4.09 1.00
N LEU A 74 -17.29 -4.50 0.14
CA LEU A 74 -16.18 -5.39 0.48
C LEU A 74 -14.85 -4.65 0.34
N LEU A 75 -14.01 -4.73 1.37
CA LEU A 75 -12.66 -4.18 1.34
C LEU A 75 -11.71 -5.28 0.87
N GLY A 76 -11.39 -5.24 -0.43
CA GLY A 76 -10.62 -6.30 -1.08
C GLY A 76 -9.10 -6.20 -0.93
N ASP A 77 -8.57 -5.11 -0.39
CA ASP A 77 -7.12 -4.92 -0.24
C ASP A 77 -6.64 -5.21 1.18
N ARG A 78 -5.36 -5.58 1.31
CA ARG A 78 -4.69 -5.71 2.59
C ARG A 78 -4.32 -4.35 3.15
N SER A 79 -4.18 -4.26 4.48
CA SER A 79 -3.76 -3.00 5.10
C SER A 79 -2.38 -2.54 4.59
N ILE A 80 -2.23 -1.25 4.33
CA ILE A 80 -0.96 -0.66 3.89
C ILE A 80 0.17 -0.96 4.89
N ARG A 81 -0.12 -0.99 6.19
CA ARG A 81 0.83 -1.37 7.24
C ARG A 81 1.35 -2.80 7.06
N MET A 82 0.46 -3.75 6.71
CA MET A 82 0.88 -5.13 6.41
C MET A 82 1.80 -5.16 5.19
N THR A 83 1.44 -4.44 4.12
CA THR A 83 2.26 -4.31 2.91
C THR A 83 3.66 -3.77 3.23
N PHE A 84 3.77 -2.69 4.00
CA PHE A 84 5.06 -2.13 4.43
C PHE A 84 5.89 -3.11 5.24
N LYS A 85 5.29 -3.76 6.24
CA LYS A 85 5.99 -4.76 7.05
C LYS A 85 6.52 -5.90 6.21
N ARG A 86 5.72 -6.41 5.27
CA ARG A 86 6.15 -7.46 4.34
C ARG A 86 7.30 -7.00 3.45
N ALA A 87 7.21 -5.80 2.90
CA ALA A 87 8.22 -5.23 2.02
C ALA A 87 9.56 -5.09 2.76
N LEU A 88 9.54 -4.55 3.98
CA LEU A 88 10.73 -4.41 4.81
C LEU A 88 11.28 -5.79 5.24
N ARG A 89 10.43 -6.75 5.61
CA ARG A 89 10.86 -8.12 5.99
C ARG A 89 11.48 -8.90 4.84
N ALA A 90 11.09 -8.61 3.60
CA ALA A 90 11.68 -9.21 2.41
C ALA A 90 13.13 -8.74 2.16
N LEU A 91 13.54 -7.62 2.75
CA LEU A 91 14.88 -7.06 2.58
C LEU A 91 15.89 -7.60 3.61
N PRO A 92 17.12 -7.94 3.17
CA PRO A 92 18.28 -8.03 4.04
C PRO A 92 18.53 -6.73 4.81
N ILE A 93 19.17 -6.81 5.98
CA ILE A 93 19.37 -5.64 6.85
C ILE A 93 20.16 -4.52 6.15
N TRP A 94 21.13 -4.87 5.31
CA TRP A 94 21.88 -3.91 4.50
C TRP A 94 21.02 -3.16 3.49
N GLN A 95 20.06 -3.85 2.86
CA GLN A 95 19.10 -3.21 1.95
C GLN A 95 18.08 -2.36 2.72
N GLN A 96 17.69 -2.77 3.93
CA GLN A 96 16.87 -1.92 4.81
C GLN A 96 17.60 -0.64 5.22
N LEU A 97 18.88 -0.72 5.60
CA LEU A 97 19.70 0.45 5.93
C LEU A 97 19.90 1.36 4.72
N ARG A 98 20.12 0.80 3.53
CA ARG A 98 20.21 1.55 2.27
C ARG A 98 18.89 2.26 1.96
N LEU A 99 17.76 1.56 2.06
CA LEU A 99 16.43 2.16 1.87
C LEU A 99 16.19 3.30 2.86
N PHE A 100 16.48 3.06 4.14
CA PHE A 100 16.40 4.10 5.17
C PHE A 100 17.25 5.31 4.79
N TYR A 101 18.51 5.11 4.39
CA TYR A 101 19.40 6.18 3.99
C TYR A 101 18.84 6.97 2.79
N MET A 102 18.42 6.29 1.72
CA MET A 102 17.85 6.94 0.52
C MET A 102 16.63 7.80 0.88
N LEU A 103 15.67 7.24 1.62
CA LEU A 103 14.47 7.96 2.04
C LEU A 103 14.79 9.09 3.04
N PHE A 104 15.74 8.86 3.95
CA PHE A 104 16.14 9.89 4.90
C PHE A 104 16.82 11.07 4.19
N THR A 105 17.69 10.79 3.21
CA THR A 105 18.34 11.85 2.42
C THR A 105 17.34 12.64 1.59
N SER A 106 16.32 11.99 1.00
CA SER A 106 15.31 12.73 0.23
C SER A 106 14.52 13.71 1.09
N VAL A 107 14.20 13.34 2.34
CA VAL A 107 13.54 14.24 3.31
C VAL A 107 14.50 15.29 3.86
N ALA A 108 15.73 14.90 4.22
CA ALA A 108 16.68 15.79 4.89
C ALA A 108 17.20 16.91 3.98
N PHE A 109 17.30 16.64 2.68
CA PHE A 109 17.76 17.61 1.69
C PHE A 109 16.62 18.27 0.91
N ASP A 110 15.36 17.96 1.25
CA ASP A 110 14.12 18.45 0.58
C ASP A 110 14.33 18.61 -0.93
N LEU A 111 14.78 17.53 -1.59
CA LEU A 111 15.05 17.56 -3.02
C LEU A 111 13.76 18.00 -3.73
N ASP A 112 13.78 19.21 -4.27
CA ASP A 112 12.60 19.83 -4.83
C ASP A 112 12.10 19.00 -6.02
N ILE A 113 10.89 18.47 -5.88
CA ILE A 113 10.20 17.74 -6.94
C ILE A 113 9.82 18.77 -7.99
N SER A 114 10.26 18.57 -9.24
CA SER A 114 9.94 19.50 -10.31
C SER A 114 8.43 19.51 -10.61
N PRO A 115 7.87 20.61 -11.13
CA PRO A 115 6.45 20.65 -11.53
C PRO A 115 6.08 19.57 -12.57
N GLU A 116 7.03 19.19 -13.42
CA GLU A 116 6.85 18.12 -14.41
C GLU A 116 6.75 16.74 -13.74
N ASP A 117 7.54 16.50 -12.70
CA ASP A 117 7.46 15.28 -11.90
C ASP A 117 6.15 15.23 -11.09
N ILE A 118 5.71 16.37 -10.53
CA ILE A 118 4.40 16.50 -9.87
C ILE A 118 3.26 16.12 -10.82
N GLU A 119 3.30 16.56 -12.09
CA GLU A 119 2.27 16.24 -13.07
C GLU A 119 2.26 14.76 -13.46
N LYS A 120 3.44 14.14 -13.63
CA LYS A 120 3.55 12.68 -13.81
C LYS A 120 3.00 11.92 -12.59
N MET A 121 3.24 12.44 -11.38
CA MET A 121 2.80 11.84 -10.12
C MET A 121 1.28 11.90 -9.92
N LYS A 122 0.56 12.90 -10.45
CA LYS A 122 -0.92 12.97 -10.36
C LYS A 122 -1.62 11.77 -11.00
N ASN A 123 -1.00 11.14 -11.99
CA ASN A 123 -1.58 10.04 -12.75
C ASN A 123 -1.12 8.65 -12.26
N SER A 124 -0.30 8.59 -11.20
CA SER A 124 0.30 7.35 -10.71
C SER A 124 -0.05 7.11 -9.24
N ASP A 125 -0.14 5.86 -8.79
CA ASP A 125 -0.25 5.58 -7.35
C ASP A 125 1.06 6.04 -6.66
N MET A 126 0.95 6.68 -5.49
CA MET A 126 2.11 7.06 -4.68
C MET A 126 3.04 5.87 -4.45
N VAL A 127 2.46 4.68 -4.22
CA VAL A 127 3.21 3.43 -4.06
C VAL A 127 3.94 3.04 -5.35
N GLU A 128 3.29 3.19 -6.50
CA GLU A 128 3.87 2.88 -7.82
C GLU A 128 5.08 3.75 -8.12
N MET A 129 4.99 5.05 -7.84
CA MET A 129 6.10 6.01 -7.98
C MET A 129 7.31 5.61 -7.12
N LEU A 130 7.10 5.29 -5.84
CA LEU A 130 8.18 4.83 -4.96
C LEU A 130 8.79 3.52 -5.45
N THR A 131 7.95 2.63 -5.96
CA THR A 131 8.42 1.35 -6.48
C THR A 131 9.14 1.51 -7.80
N GLY A 132 8.83 2.48 -8.65
CA GLY A 132 9.48 2.67 -9.95
C GLY A 132 10.95 3.08 -9.80
N GLU A 133 11.21 4.09 -8.97
CA GLU A 133 12.57 4.55 -8.69
C GLU A 133 13.38 3.52 -7.89
N LEU A 134 12.72 2.79 -6.98
CA LEU A 134 13.37 1.80 -6.13
C LEU A 134 13.40 0.39 -6.73
N ALA A 135 12.66 0.10 -7.81
CA ALA A 135 12.53 -1.26 -8.37
C ALA A 135 13.87 -1.80 -8.87
N ALA A 136 14.67 -0.95 -9.52
CA ALA A 136 15.97 -1.33 -10.05
C ALA A 136 16.96 -1.68 -8.92
N GLU A 137 16.89 -0.97 -7.79
CA GLU A 137 17.82 -1.18 -6.67
C GLU A 137 17.34 -2.21 -5.65
N LEU A 138 16.02 -2.32 -5.46
CA LEU A 138 15.36 -3.09 -4.42
C LEU A 138 14.17 -3.86 -5.02
N PRO A 139 14.41 -4.85 -5.91
CA PRO A 139 13.35 -5.57 -6.62
C PRO A 139 12.36 -6.28 -5.69
N ALA A 140 12.80 -6.68 -4.49
CA ALA A 140 11.93 -7.25 -3.48
C ALA A 140 10.83 -6.27 -2.99
N LEU A 141 11.09 -4.95 -3.00
CA LEU A 141 10.06 -3.96 -2.68
C LEU A 141 9.00 -3.92 -3.76
N SER A 142 9.41 -3.80 -5.03
CA SER A 142 8.48 -3.78 -6.17
C SER A 142 7.62 -5.04 -6.20
N HIS A 143 8.24 -6.22 -6.00
CA HIS A 143 7.51 -7.48 -5.91
C HIS A 143 6.42 -7.46 -4.82
N VAL A 144 6.72 -6.94 -3.63
CA VAL A 144 5.73 -6.90 -2.53
C VAL A 144 4.66 -5.83 -2.76
N PHE A 145 5.02 -4.62 -3.20
CA PHE A 145 4.08 -3.52 -3.36
C PHE A 145 3.18 -3.67 -4.58
N VAL A 146 3.68 -4.31 -5.65
CA VAL A 146 2.98 -4.49 -6.93
C VAL A 146 2.51 -5.93 -7.05
N ASN A 147 3.39 -6.89 -7.36
CA ASN A 147 2.99 -8.26 -7.73
C ASN A 147 2.18 -8.97 -6.64
N GLU A 148 2.62 -8.96 -5.39
CA GLU A 148 1.84 -9.57 -4.30
C GLU A 148 0.50 -8.87 -4.07
N ARG A 149 0.47 -7.54 -4.24
CA ARG A 149 -0.75 -6.75 -4.04
C ARG A 149 -1.76 -7.01 -5.15
N ASP A 150 -1.30 -7.14 -6.39
CA ASP A 150 -2.12 -7.53 -7.55
C ASP A 150 -2.76 -8.90 -7.34
N LEU A 151 -1.99 -9.87 -6.84
CA LEU A 151 -2.50 -11.20 -6.49
C LEU A 151 -3.59 -11.15 -5.43
N VAL A 152 -3.40 -10.34 -4.38
CA VAL A 152 -4.41 -10.13 -3.33
C VAL A 152 -5.67 -9.50 -3.90
N LEU A 153 -5.54 -8.44 -4.70
CA LEU A 153 -6.68 -7.73 -5.31
C LEU A 153 -7.46 -8.64 -6.27
N ALA A 154 -6.75 -9.39 -7.13
CA ALA A 154 -7.37 -10.34 -8.05
C ALA A 154 -8.12 -11.45 -7.31
N ASN A 155 -7.49 -12.05 -6.29
CA ASN A 155 -8.14 -13.06 -5.44
C ASN A 155 -9.39 -12.51 -4.75
N SER A 156 -9.31 -11.33 -4.13
CA SER A 156 -10.44 -10.72 -3.43
C SER A 156 -11.65 -10.47 -4.35
N LEU A 157 -11.41 -10.01 -5.58
CA LEU A 157 -12.46 -9.85 -6.57
C LEU A 157 -13.08 -11.18 -7.00
N MET A 158 -12.26 -12.21 -7.22
CA MET A 158 -12.76 -13.56 -7.53
C MET A 158 -13.51 -14.19 -6.36
N ALA A 159 -13.03 -14.00 -5.13
CA ALA A 159 -13.69 -14.47 -3.92
C ALA A 159 -15.06 -13.79 -3.76
N ALA A 160 -15.14 -12.47 -3.98
CA ALA A 160 -16.41 -11.75 -4.01
C ALA A 160 -17.37 -12.31 -5.08
N ALA A 161 -16.85 -12.61 -6.27
CA ALA A 161 -17.62 -13.24 -7.34
C ALA A 161 -18.14 -14.63 -6.99
N ASN A 162 -17.34 -15.46 -6.32
CA ASN A 162 -17.70 -16.83 -5.98
C ASN A 162 -18.61 -16.93 -4.75
N CYS A 163 -18.42 -16.06 -3.75
CA CYS A 163 -19.21 -16.07 -2.51
C CYS A 163 -20.66 -15.63 -2.70
N LEU A 164 -20.99 -14.98 -3.81
CA LEU A 164 -22.34 -14.46 -4.10
C LEU A 164 -23.14 -15.36 -5.05
N VAL A 165 -22.61 -16.53 -5.43
CA VAL A 165 -23.30 -17.51 -6.27
C VAL A 165 -23.95 -18.56 -5.39
N GLU A 166 -25.12 -18.23 -4.83
CA GLU A 166 -26.02 -19.29 -4.36
C GLU A 166 -26.71 -19.95 -5.56
N PRO A 167 -27.01 -21.26 -5.53
CA PRO A 167 -27.59 -21.99 -6.68
C PRO A 167 -28.92 -21.45 -7.21
N TYR A 168 -29.55 -20.51 -6.50
CA TYR A 168 -30.85 -19.91 -6.82
C TYR A 168 -30.90 -18.39 -6.66
N ALA A 169 -29.75 -17.73 -6.45
CA ALA A 169 -29.71 -16.26 -6.36
C ALA A 169 -29.78 -15.63 -7.76
N PRO A 170 -30.44 -14.46 -7.91
CA PRO A 170 -30.37 -13.69 -9.14
C PRO A 170 -28.91 -13.28 -9.43
N PRO A 171 -28.52 -13.11 -10.71
CA PRO A 171 -27.18 -12.68 -11.09
C PRO A 171 -26.79 -11.39 -10.35
N VAL A 172 -25.69 -11.43 -9.60
CA VAL A 172 -25.18 -10.26 -8.87
C VAL A 172 -24.17 -9.54 -9.75
N THR A 173 -24.31 -8.22 -9.86
CA THR A 173 -23.29 -7.37 -10.50
C THR A 173 -22.30 -6.92 -9.45
N ILE A 174 -21.01 -7.16 -9.70
CA ILE A 174 -19.92 -6.75 -8.81
C ILE A 174 -19.12 -5.66 -9.52
N VAL A 175 -18.87 -4.58 -8.80
CA VAL A 175 -18.05 -3.47 -9.27
C VAL A 175 -16.79 -3.42 -8.41
N GLY A 176 -15.64 -3.69 -9.04
CA GLY A 176 -14.33 -3.54 -8.41
C GLY A 176 -13.78 -2.14 -8.64
N ILE A 177 -13.43 -1.43 -7.56
CA ILE A 177 -12.74 -0.15 -7.61
C ILE A 177 -11.29 -0.39 -7.24
N VAL A 178 -10.38 -0.19 -8.19
CA VAL A 178 -8.96 -0.55 -8.07
C VAL A 178 -8.12 0.64 -8.54
N GLY A 179 -7.01 0.90 -7.83
CA GLY A 179 -6.06 1.95 -8.21
C GLY A 179 -5.42 1.63 -9.57
N ILE A 180 -5.16 2.68 -10.37
CA ILE A 180 -4.75 2.53 -11.77
C ILE A 180 -3.51 1.64 -11.96
N GLY A 181 -2.51 1.76 -11.08
CA GLY A 181 -1.28 0.95 -11.12
C GLY A 181 -1.49 -0.56 -10.96
N HIS A 182 -2.61 -0.97 -10.38
CA HIS A 182 -2.92 -2.38 -10.13
C HIS A 182 -3.85 -3.00 -11.18
N VAL A 183 -4.46 -2.19 -12.07
CA VAL A 183 -5.45 -2.68 -13.04
C VAL A 183 -4.86 -3.74 -13.97
N ASN A 184 -3.65 -3.52 -14.48
CA ASN A 184 -3.00 -4.46 -15.39
C ASN A 184 -2.63 -5.76 -14.68
N GLY A 185 -2.06 -5.67 -13.47
CA GLY A 185 -1.73 -6.84 -12.67
C GLY A 185 -2.97 -7.65 -12.28
N VAL A 186 -4.08 -7.01 -11.92
CA VAL A 186 -5.34 -7.72 -11.64
C VAL A 186 -5.85 -8.48 -12.88
N LYS A 187 -5.79 -7.87 -14.07
CA LYS A 187 -6.14 -8.54 -15.33
C LYS A 187 -5.24 -9.73 -15.62
N GLU A 188 -3.94 -9.55 -15.39
CA GLU A 188 -2.95 -10.60 -15.61
C GLU A 188 -3.17 -11.80 -14.68
N HIS A 189 -3.51 -11.57 -13.41
CA HIS A 189 -3.75 -12.65 -12.43
C HIS A 189 -5.18 -13.21 -12.44
N TRP A 190 -6.06 -12.64 -13.27
CA TRP A 190 -7.46 -13.05 -13.34
C TRP A 190 -7.60 -14.52 -13.74
N MET A 191 -8.36 -15.30 -12.96
CA MET A 191 -8.60 -16.73 -13.17
C MET A 191 -7.35 -17.64 -13.17
N LYS A 192 -6.18 -17.16 -12.74
CA LYS A 192 -4.98 -17.99 -12.56
C LYS A 192 -5.01 -18.74 -11.22
N ASP A 193 -4.44 -19.94 -11.18
CA ASP A 193 -4.38 -20.78 -9.96
C ASP A 193 -3.55 -20.14 -8.84
N GLU A 194 -2.51 -19.37 -9.19
CA GLU A 194 -1.65 -18.64 -8.24
C GLU A 194 -2.45 -17.63 -7.40
N ALA A 195 -3.55 -17.10 -7.95
CA ALA A 195 -4.45 -16.21 -7.26
C ALA A 195 -5.50 -16.97 -6.43
N ARG A 196 -5.36 -18.28 -6.14
CA ARG A 196 -6.30 -19.05 -5.30
C ARG A 196 -5.83 -19.24 -3.85
N ASP A 197 -4.52 -19.24 -3.58
CA ASP A 197 -3.95 -19.33 -2.23
C ASP A 197 -3.21 -18.05 -1.82
N ILE A 198 -3.97 -17.05 -1.35
CA ILE A 198 -3.40 -15.78 -0.85
C ILE A 198 -3.10 -15.78 0.65
N SER A 199 -3.33 -16.87 1.38
CA SER A 199 -3.18 -16.89 2.85
C SER A 199 -1.77 -16.52 3.29
N LYS A 200 -0.76 -16.84 2.47
CA LYS A 200 0.64 -16.46 2.69
C LYS A 200 0.91 -14.97 2.48
N LEU A 201 0.09 -14.28 1.67
CA LEU A 201 0.20 -12.85 1.36
C LEU A 201 -0.57 -11.98 2.35
N LEU A 202 -1.56 -12.57 3.04
CA LEU A 202 -2.35 -11.94 4.11
C LEU A 202 -1.69 -12.05 5.49
N THR A 203 -0.71 -12.93 5.64
CA THR A 203 0.07 -13.09 6.88
C THR A 203 1.45 -12.44 6.73
N LEU A 204 2.17 -12.25 7.84
CA LEU A 204 3.54 -11.77 7.76
C LEU A 204 4.48 -12.92 7.45
N SER A 205 5.23 -12.82 6.35
CA SER A 205 6.35 -13.71 6.09
C SER A 205 7.41 -13.61 7.21
N PRO A 206 8.17 -14.69 7.47
CA PRO A 206 9.35 -14.62 8.31
C PRO A 206 10.30 -13.55 7.75
N PRO A 207 10.97 -12.77 8.62
CA PRO A 207 11.97 -11.84 8.16
C PRO A 207 13.13 -12.56 7.47
N HIS A 208 13.75 -11.90 6.48
CA HIS A 208 14.97 -12.39 5.87
C HIS A 208 15.99 -12.81 6.94
N TRP A 209 16.72 -13.90 6.72
CA TRP A 209 17.54 -14.54 7.76
C TRP A 209 18.51 -13.57 8.45
N SER A 210 19.09 -12.64 7.67
CA SER A 210 20.03 -11.63 8.15
C SER A 210 19.40 -10.52 9.00
N SER A 211 18.08 -10.32 8.91
CA SER A 211 17.35 -9.29 9.67
C SER A 211 16.60 -9.86 10.86
N ARG A 212 16.50 -11.19 11.03
CA ARG A 212 15.69 -11.86 12.08
C ARG A 212 15.92 -11.33 13.50
N ILE A 213 17.14 -10.95 13.87
CA ILE A 213 17.49 -10.45 15.21
C ILE A 213 16.89 -9.06 15.48
N PHE A 214 16.59 -8.30 14.42
CA PHE A 214 16.07 -6.94 14.53
C PHE A 214 14.55 -6.86 14.51
N TRP A 215 13.84 -7.97 14.28
CA TRP A 215 12.38 -8.02 14.25
C TRP A 215 11.81 -8.61 15.53
N THR A 216 10.81 -7.96 16.08
CA THR A 216 9.94 -8.51 17.12
C THR A 216 8.83 -9.35 16.47
N TYR A 217 8.48 -10.48 17.10
CA TYR A 217 7.39 -11.37 16.68
C TYR A 217 6.10 -11.01 17.41
#